data_AF-A0A975MUW1-F1
#
_entry.id   AF-A0A975MUW1-F1
#
_cell.length_a   1.000
_cell.length_b   1.000
_cell.length_c   1.000
_cell.angle_alpha   90.00
_cell.angle_beta   90.00
_cell.angle_gamma   90.00
#
_symmetry.space_group_name_H-M   'P 1'
#
loop_
_entity.id
_entity.type
_entity.pdbx_description
1 polymer ?
#
loop_
_entity_poly.entity_id
_entity_poly.type
_entity_poly.pdbx_seq_one_letter_code
_entity_poly.pdbx_strand_id
1 'polypeptide(L)'
;MGSYARTEREEIELRLTDLQGELDGLRRALRTRATIEQAMGVLIVAQRCTPQQAFRSLVRFSQQHNIKLHRVAQMLVRLAAKVETGQLEPLLSRAADSVVLEPESTTESDENLGWPDDELIEIAKALIQATEPGAAGRAQLALHRLLVGRGWIPPYEVLADLSDD
;
A
#
# COMPACT_ATOMS: atom_id res chain seq x y z
N MET A 1 37.30 30.73 1.70
CA MET A 1 36.59 29.70 0.91
C MET A 1 35.91 28.62 1.75
N GLY A 2 36.49 28.15 2.88
CA GLY A 2 35.86 27.08 3.69
C GLY A 2 34.61 27.44 4.50
N SER A 3 34.35 28.73 4.78
CA SER A 3 33.14 29.15 5.52
C SER A 3 31.88 29.11 4.66
N TYR A 4 31.95 29.54 3.39
CA TYR A 4 30.81 29.54 2.46
C TYR A 4 30.33 28.11 2.15
N ALA A 5 31.26 27.18 1.88
CA ALA A 5 30.93 25.78 1.63
C ALA A 5 30.34 25.05 2.86
N ARG A 6 30.59 25.54 4.08
CA ARG A 6 29.97 25.00 5.30
C ARG A 6 28.53 25.50 5.44
N THR A 7 28.29 26.79 5.20
CA THR A 7 26.96 27.39 5.27
C THR A 7 26.02 26.86 4.19
N GLU A 8 26.52 26.66 2.96
CA GLU A 8 25.74 26.06 1.87
C GLU A 8 25.38 24.59 2.17
N ARG A 9 26.29 23.82 2.79
CA ARG A 9 25.98 22.46 3.26
C ARG A 9 24.95 22.45 4.38
N GLU A 10 25.07 23.33 5.36
CA GLU A 10 24.07 23.47 6.45
C GLU A 10 22.70 23.86 5.90
N GLU A 11 22.63 24.74 4.91
CA GLU A 11 21.37 25.13 4.26
C GLU A 11 20.74 23.97 3.48
N ILE A 12 21.55 23.18 2.77
CA ILE A 12 21.10 21.96 2.08
C ILE A 12 20.59 20.92 3.09
N GLU A 13 21.29 20.71 4.21
CA GLU A 13 20.89 19.77 5.26
C GLU A 13 19.56 20.18 5.91
N LEU A 14 19.37 21.47 6.19
CA LEU A 14 18.11 22.00 6.70
C LEU A 14 16.96 21.80 5.70
N ARG A 15 17.20 22.11 4.43
CA ARG A 15 16.18 21.94 3.37
C ARG A 15 15.81 20.48 3.16
N LEU A 16 16.80 19.58 3.23
CA LEU A 16 16.57 18.14 3.14
C LEU A 16 15.72 17.64 4.31
N THR A 17 16.01 18.10 5.52
CA THR A 17 15.27 17.70 6.73
C THR A 17 13.82 18.16 6.66
N ASP A 18 13.56 19.39 6.20
CA ASP A 18 12.22 19.94 6.03
C ASP A 18 11.41 19.14 5.00
N LEU A 19 12.00 18.89 3.83
CA LEU A 19 11.39 18.07 2.78
C LEU A 19 11.10 16.62 3.25
N GLN A 20 12.02 16.02 4.00
CA GLN A 20 11.80 14.70 4.60
C GLN A 20 10.60 14.73 5.56
N GLY A 21 10.47 15.77 6.39
CA GLY A 21 9.34 15.97 7.29
C GLY A 21 8.01 16.12 6.55
N GLU A 22 7.98 16.89 5.47
CA GLU A 22 6.80 17.06 4.61
C GLU A 22 6.40 15.74 3.94
N LEU A 23 7.35 15.02 3.34
CA LEU A 23 7.11 13.71 2.72
C LEU A 23 6.54 12.72 3.73
N ASP A 24 7.08 12.68 4.95
CA ASP A 24 6.56 11.81 6.02
C ASP A 24 5.17 12.22 6.49
N GLY A 25 4.86 13.53 6.48
CA GLY A 25 3.51 14.04 6.71
C GLY A 25 2.51 13.55 5.67
N LEU A 26 2.85 13.71 4.38
CA LEU A 26 2.01 13.29 3.25
C LEU A 26 1.81 11.77 3.23
N ARG A 27 2.89 10.99 3.39
CA ARG A 27 2.82 9.53 3.48
C ARG A 27 1.89 9.07 4.60
N ARG A 28 1.96 9.67 5.79
CA ARG A 28 1.05 9.36 6.91
C ARG A 28 -0.41 9.69 6.59
N ALA A 29 -0.66 10.82 5.94
CA ALA A 29 -2.01 11.22 5.54
C ALA A 29 -2.61 10.24 4.51
N LEU A 30 -1.84 9.85 3.50
CA LEU A 30 -2.27 8.91 2.48
C LEU A 30 -2.53 7.50 3.06
N ARG A 31 -1.63 6.98 3.91
CA ARG A 31 -1.83 5.70 4.61
C ARG A 31 -3.12 5.68 5.42
N THR A 32 -3.39 6.80 6.10
CA THR A 32 -4.61 6.97 6.91
C THR A 32 -5.86 6.91 6.03
N ARG A 33 -5.85 7.62 4.89
CA ARG A 33 -6.95 7.62 3.94
C ARG A 33 -7.20 6.24 3.34
N ALA A 34 -6.15 5.58 2.83
CA ALA A 34 -6.24 4.25 2.25
C ALA A 34 -6.82 3.22 3.23
N THR A 35 -6.37 3.25 4.49
CA THR A 35 -6.88 2.35 5.53
C THR A 35 -8.37 2.59 5.83
N ILE A 36 -8.79 3.86 5.83
CA ILE A 36 -10.20 4.22 6.03
C ILE A 36 -11.05 3.74 4.84
N GLU A 37 -10.57 3.92 3.61
CA GLU A 37 -11.26 3.46 2.40
C GLU A 37 -11.41 1.92 2.35
N GLN A 38 -10.37 1.18 2.77
CA GLN A 38 -10.46 -0.29 2.91
C GLN A 38 -11.51 -0.70 3.95
N ALA A 39 -11.50 -0.06 5.13
CA ALA A 39 -12.49 -0.32 6.17
C ALA A 39 -13.91 0.03 5.71
N MET A 40 -14.07 1.09 4.92
CA MET A 40 -15.35 1.41 4.28
C MET A 40 -15.80 0.30 3.34
N GLY A 41 -14.91 -0.25 2.50
CA GLY A 41 -15.20 -1.38 1.63
C GLY A 41 -15.76 -2.59 2.38
N VAL A 42 -15.16 -2.93 3.52
CA VAL A 42 -15.65 -4.00 4.40
C VAL A 42 -17.09 -3.72 4.87
N LEU A 43 -17.39 -2.50 5.32
CA LEU A 43 -18.73 -2.14 5.77
C LEU A 43 -19.76 -2.09 4.63
N ILE A 44 -19.37 -1.66 3.44
CA ILE A 44 -20.25 -1.65 2.26
C ILE A 44 -20.73 -3.07 1.97
N VAL A 45 -19.82 -4.05 1.96
CA VAL A 45 -20.16 -5.46 1.73
C VAL A 45 -21.00 -6.00 2.89
N ALA A 46 -20.55 -5.80 4.14
CA ALA A 46 -21.20 -6.36 5.31
C ALA A 46 -22.60 -5.79 5.59
N GLN A 47 -22.82 -4.51 5.32
CA GLN A 47 -24.07 -3.79 5.64
C GLN A 47 -24.91 -3.44 4.41
N ARG A 48 -24.44 -3.74 3.19
CA ARG A 48 -25.06 -3.33 1.92
C ARG A 48 -25.42 -1.84 1.91
N CYS A 49 -24.47 -1.01 2.32
CA CYS A 49 -24.66 0.42 2.50
C CYS A 49 -23.87 1.25 1.47
N THR A 50 -24.20 2.53 1.32
CA THR A 50 -23.44 3.43 0.45
C THR A 50 -22.09 3.81 1.08
N PRO A 51 -21.09 4.26 0.30
CA PRO A 51 -19.82 4.74 0.85
C PRO A 51 -19.99 5.83 1.92
N GLN A 52 -20.93 6.76 1.72
CA GLN A 52 -21.22 7.83 2.69
C GLN A 52 -21.85 7.27 3.99
N GLN A 53 -22.63 6.19 3.91
CA GLN A 53 -23.15 5.50 5.10
C GLN A 53 -22.02 4.76 5.83
N ALA A 54 -21.16 4.03 5.11
CA ALA A 54 -20.00 3.35 5.68
C ALA A 54 -19.06 4.31 6.43
N PHE A 55 -18.70 5.44 5.81
CA PHE A 55 -17.86 6.45 6.45
C PHE A 55 -18.50 7.03 7.71
N ARG A 56 -19.80 7.37 7.66
CA ARG A 56 -20.55 7.86 8.83
C ARG A 56 -20.59 6.83 9.97
N SER A 57 -20.69 5.54 9.65
CA SER A 57 -20.63 4.47 10.65
C SER A 57 -19.26 4.43 11.34
N LEU A 58 -18.15 4.55 10.60
CA LEU A 58 -16.82 4.62 11.19
C LEU A 58 -16.65 5.87 12.08
N VAL A 59 -17.14 7.04 11.63
CA VAL A 59 -17.11 8.28 12.41
C VAL A 59 -17.93 8.14 13.69
N ARG A 60 -19.14 7.58 13.61
CA ARG A 60 -20.00 7.36 14.77
C ARG A 60 -19.31 6.45 15.79
N PHE A 61 -18.73 5.35 15.34
CA PHE A 61 -17.99 4.43 16.21
C PHE A 61 -16.78 5.12 16.86
N SER A 62 -16.00 5.86 16.07
CA SER A 62 -14.87 6.66 16.54
C SER A 62 -15.27 7.63 17.66
N GLN A 63 -16.39 8.34 17.48
CA GLN A 63 -16.91 9.29 18.47
C GLN A 63 -17.46 8.61 19.71
N GLN A 64 -18.28 7.57 19.56
CA GLN A 64 -18.90 6.84 20.67
C GLN A 64 -17.86 6.18 21.59
N HIS A 65 -16.74 5.71 21.01
CA HIS A 65 -15.69 5.04 21.77
C HIS A 65 -14.49 5.95 22.09
N ASN A 66 -14.48 7.20 21.62
CA ASN A 66 -13.35 8.12 21.73
C ASN A 66 -12.03 7.52 21.22
N ILE A 67 -12.09 6.83 20.08
CA ILE A 67 -10.94 6.20 19.42
C ILE A 67 -10.70 6.95 18.11
N LYS A 68 -9.43 7.24 17.79
CA LYS A 68 -9.07 7.89 16.51
C LYS A 68 -9.60 7.06 15.33
N LEU A 69 -10.26 7.71 14.36
CA LEU A 69 -10.91 7.07 13.22
C LEU A 69 -10.02 6.05 12.48
N HIS A 70 -8.76 6.40 12.22
CA HIS A 70 -7.80 5.49 11.56
C HIS A 70 -7.52 4.21 12.36
N ARG A 71 -7.60 4.25 13.70
CA ARG A 71 -7.46 3.06 14.54
C ARG A 71 -8.67 2.16 14.45
N VAL A 72 -9.88 2.74 14.42
CA VAL A 72 -11.12 2.00 14.16
C VAL A 72 -11.04 1.27 12.81
N ALA A 73 -10.60 1.99 11.77
CA ALA A 73 -10.41 1.42 10.44
C ALA A 73 -9.38 0.26 10.45
N GLN A 74 -8.23 0.44 11.10
CA GLN A 74 -7.23 -0.62 11.27
C GLN A 74 -7.79 -1.86 11.99
N MET A 75 -8.58 -1.67 13.04
CA MET A 75 -9.21 -2.77 13.77
C MET A 75 -10.15 -3.55 12.86
N LEU A 76 -10.98 -2.86 12.07
CA LEU A 76 -11.91 -3.49 11.15
C LEU A 76 -11.19 -4.26 10.04
N VAL A 77 -10.17 -3.67 9.42
CA VAL A 77 -9.37 -4.33 8.36
C VAL A 77 -8.69 -5.59 8.90
N ARG A 78 -8.12 -5.53 10.12
CA ARG A 78 -7.52 -6.71 10.78
C ARG A 78 -8.53 -7.80 11.09
N LEU A 79 -9.78 -7.44 11.39
CA LEU A 79 -10.86 -8.41 11.58
C LEU A 79 -11.26 -9.03 10.23
N ALA A 80 -11.40 -8.22 9.19
CA ALA A 80 -11.73 -8.69 7.84
C ALA A 80 -10.65 -9.63 7.27
N ALA A 81 -9.37 -9.39 7.55
CA ALA A 81 -8.27 -10.26 7.13
C ALA A 81 -8.30 -11.67 7.74
N LYS A 82 -9.16 -11.93 8.74
CA LYS A 82 -9.36 -13.25 9.34
C LYS A 82 -10.55 -14.01 8.75
N VAL A 83 -11.30 -13.39 7.85
CA VAL A 83 -12.45 -14.03 7.18
C VAL A 83 -11.91 -15.02 6.14
N GLU A 84 -12.41 -16.25 6.15
CA GLU A 84 -12.03 -17.27 5.17
C GLU A 84 -12.48 -16.85 3.76
N THR A 85 -11.58 -16.96 2.78
CA THR A 85 -11.80 -16.54 1.39
C THR A 85 -13.02 -17.19 0.74
N GLY A 86 -13.34 -18.44 1.10
CA GLY A 86 -14.52 -19.14 0.60
C GLY A 86 -15.87 -18.47 0.93
N GLN A 87 -15.91 -17.52 1.88
CA GLN A 87 -17.10 -16.74 2.18
C GLN A 87 -17.27 -15.52 1.24
N LEU A 88 -16.19 -15.09 0.58
CA LEU A 88 -16.17 -13.94 -0.33
C LEU A 88 -16.35 -14.36 -1.80
N GLU A 89 -15.86 -15.55 -2.18
CA GLU A 89 -15.97 -16.10 -3.53
C GLU A 89 -17.39 -15.98 -4.13
N PRO A 90 -18.48 -16.38 -3.45
CA PRO A 90 -19.82 -16.27 -4.04
C PRO A 90 -20.27 -14.83 -4.30
N LEU A 91 -19.76 -13.86 -3.54
CA LEU A 91 -20.09 -12.44 -3.75
C LEU A 91 -19.33 -11.88 -4.97
N LEU A 92 -18.07 -12.28 -5.13
CA LEU A 92 -17.25 -11.91 -6.28
C LEU A 92 -17.78 -12.53 -7.56
N SER A 93 -18.14 -13.82 -7.56
CA SER A 93 -18.75 -14.48 -8.71
C SER A 93 -20.04 -13.76 -9.15
N ARG A 94 -20.93 -13.43 -8.21
CA ARG A 94 -22.15 -12.69 -8.52
C ARG A 94 -21.90 -11.28 -9.05
N ALA A 95 -20.86 -10.61 -8.55
CA ALA A 95 -20.46 -9.31 -9.06
C ALA A 95 -19.93 -9.43 -10.50
N ALA A 96 -19.05 -10.40 -10.76
CA ALA A 96 -18.53 -10.70 -12.09
C ALA A 96 -19.66 -11.04 -13.07
N ASP A 97 -20.63 -11.88 -12.67
CA ASP A 97 -21.79 -12.24 -13.49
C ASP A 97 -22.69 -11.03 -13.83
N SER A 98 -22.70 -10.01 -12.96
CA SER A 98 -23.49 -8.79 -13.16
C SER A 98 -22.79 -7.76 -14.07
N VAL A 99 -21.48 -7.88 -14.25
CA VAL A 99 -20.72 -7.10 -15.22
C VAL A 99 -20.72 -7.90 -16.51
N VAL A 100 -21.47 -7.46 -17.54
CA VAL A 100 -21.28 -7.99 -18.89
C VAL A 100 -19.89 -7.54 -19.34
N LEU A 101 -18.88 -8.33 -19.00
CA LEU A 101 -17.53 -8.17 -19.49
C LEU A 101 -17.54 -8.68 -20.94
N GLU A 102 -17.44 -7.76 -21.89
CA GLU A 102 -16.80 -8.09 -23.17
C GLU A 102 -15.48 -8.76 -22.82
N PRO A 103 -15.22 -10.00 -23.28
CA PRO A 103 -14.03 -10.73 -22.86
C PRO A 103 -12.79 -9.96 -23.34
N GLU A 104 -12.10 -9.30 -22.40
CA GLU A 104 -10.72 -8.91 -22.64
C GLU A 104 -9.94 -10.18 -22.95
N SER A 105 -9.37 -10.23 -24.14
CA SER A 105 -8.59 -11.35 -24.67
C SER A 105 -7.45 -11.68 -23.70
N THR A 106 -7.71 -12.62 -22.80
CA THR A 106 -6.73 -13.20 -21.88
C THR A 106 -5.94 -14.25 -22.63
N THR A 107 -5.10 -13.79 -23.54
CA THR A 107 -3.92 -14.55 -23.94
C THR A 107 -2.78 -14.08 -23.05
N GLU A 108 -2.23 -15.04 -22.32
CA GLU A 108 -0.98 -14.97 -21.56
C GLU A 108 -1.08 -14.32 -20.18
N SER A 109 -1.13 -15.15 -19.14
CA SER A 109 -0.19 -15.15 -17.99
C SER A 109 -0.79 -15.76 -16.71
N ASP A 110 -1.43 -16.94 -16.79
CA ASP A 110 -1.85 -17.68 -15.58
C ASP A 110 -0.87 -18.84 -15.24
N GLU A 111 0.24 -18.95 -15.95
CA GLU A 111 1.20 -20.06 -15.78
C GLU A 111 2.37 -19.79 -14.81
N ASN A 112 2.50 -18.60 -14.22
CA ASN A 112 3.64 -18.34 -13.32
C ASN A 112 3.32 -18.52 -11.84
N LEU A 113 2.88 -19.72 -11.46
CA LEU A 113 2.92 -20.20 -10.06
C LEU A 113 4.32 -20.78 -9.74
N GLY A 114 5.39 -20.08 -10.16
CA GLY A 114 6.80 -20.45 -10.05
C GLY A 114 7.55 -19.60 -9.04
N TRP A 115 7.02 -19.47 -7.83
CA TRP A 115 7.66 -18.71 -6.76
C TRP A 115 8.52 -19.62 -5.87
N PRO A 116 9.80 -19.30 -5.56
CA PRO A 116 10.64 -18.20 -6.06
C PRO A 116 11.47 -18.59 -7.30
N ASP A 117 11.77 -17.60 -8.16
CA ASP A 117 12.63 -17.75 -9.33
C ASP A 117 13.99 -17.06 -9.15
N ASP A 118 14.91 -17.30 -10.11
CA ASP A 118 16.29 -16.81 -10.04
C ASP A 118 16.35 -15.28 -9.96
N GLU A 119 15.47 -14.58 -10.65
CA GLU A 119 15.41 -13.11 -10.64
C GLU A 119 15.11 -12.56 -9.23
N LEU A 120 14.13 -13.15 -8.53
CA LEU A 120 13.85 -12.76 -7.16
C LEU A 120 15.02 -13.05 -6.21
N ILE A 121 15.63 -14.22 -6.38
CA ILE A 121 16.73 -14.67 -5.53
C ILE A 121 17.93 -13.73 -5.69
N GLU A 122 18.22 -13.28 -6.92
CA GLU A 122 19.30 -12.33 -7.18
C GLU A 122 19.02 -10.96 -6.57
N ILE A 123 17.80 -10.43 -6.68
CA ILE A 123 17.46 -9.16 -6.02
C ILE A 123 17.54 -9.29 -4.50
N ALA A 124 17.08 -10.40 -3.93
CA ALA A 124 17.17 -10.65 -2.49
C ALA A 124 18.63 -10.75 -2.01
N LYS A 125 19.51 -11.41 -2.79
CA LYS A 125 20.96 -11.45 -2.51
C LYS A 125 21.58 -10.06 -2.58
N ALA A 126 21.23 -9.25 -3.59
CA ALA A 126 21.72 -7.88 -3.72
C ALA A 126 21.34 -7.02 -2.50
N LEU A 127 20.15 -7.26 -1.93
CA LEU A 127 19.68 -6.59 -0.72
C LEU A 127 20.50 -6.97 0.53
N ILE A 128 20.84 -8.26 0.67
CA ILE A 128 21.68 -8.76 1.77
C ILE A 128 23.14 -8.28 1.63
N GLN A 129 23.64 -8.18 0.39
CA GLN A 129 25.03 -7.81 0.10
C GLN A 129 25.27 -6.30 -0.01
N ALA A 130 24.21 -5.48 0.04
CA ALA A 130 24.29 -4.03 -0.08
C ALA A 130 25.09 -3.42 1.08
N THR A 131 26.33 -3.03 0.80
CA THR A 131 27.24 -2.37 1.75
C THR A 131 27.44 -0.88 1.46
N GLU A 132 27.11 -0.44 0.24
CA GLU A 132 27.19 0.96 -0.16
C GLU A 132 25.97 1.78 0.32
N PRO A 133 26.15 3.05 0.71
CA PRO A 133 25.04 3.93 1.05
C PRO A 133 24.07 4.08 -0.14
N GLY A 134 22.80 3.77 0.10
CA GLY A 134 21.74 3.82 -0.91
C GLY A 134 21.58 2.58 -1.80
N ALA A 135 22.53 1.63 -1.79
CA ALA A 135 22.39 0.38 -2.55
C ALA A 135 21.24 -0.50 -2.05
N ALA A 136 21.04 -0.57 -0.73
CA ALA A 136 19.94 -1.31 -0.12
C ALA A 136 18.56 -0.76 -0.56
N GLY A 137 18.42 0.57 -0.63
CA GLY A 137 17.18 1.21 -1.08
C GLY A 137 16.83 0.90 -2.53
N ARG A 138 17.84 0.90 -3.43
CA ARG A 138 17.64 0.52 -4.84
C ARG A 138 17.26 -0.96 -5.00
N ALA A 139 17.94 -1.85 -4.29
CA ALA A 139 17.62 -3.28 -4.30
C ALA A 139 16.22 -3.56 -3.74
N GLN A 140 15.83 -2.85 -2.68
CA GLN A 140 14.50 -2.93 -2.10
C GLN A 140 13.42 -2.45 -3.07
N LEU A 141 13.63 -1.33 -3.76
CA LEU A 141 12.70 -0.82 -4.77
C LEU A 141 12.55 -1.80 -5.94
N ALA A 142 13.66 -2.38 -6.41
CA ALA A 142 13.65 -3.40 -7.47
C ALA A 142 12.85 -4.64 -7.06
N LEU A 143 13.02 -5.10 -5.81
CA LEU A 143 12.26 -6.23 -5.26
C LEU A 143 10.76 -5.94 -5.24
N HIS A 144 10.39 -4.74 -4.80
CA HIS A 144 8.99 -4.33 -4.74
C HIS A 144 8.36 -4.19 -6.13
N ARG A 145 9.09 -3.66 -7.13
CA ARG A 145 8.63 -3.64 -8.53
C ARG A 145 8.37 -5.05 -9.04
N LEU A 146 9.32 -5.96 -8.83
CA LEU A 146 9.21 -7.34 -9.28
C LEU A 146 7.98 -8.03 -8.69
N LEU A 147 7.79 -7.87 -7.38
CA LEU A 147 6.64 -8.39 -6.65
C LEU A 147 5.31 -7.84 -7.20
N VAL A 148 5.23 -6.52 -7.42
CA VAL A 148 4.02 -5.88 -7.96
C VAL A 148 3.69 -6.37 -9.36
N GLY A 149 4.70 -6.50 -10.23
CA GLY A 149 4.52 -7.07 -11.57
C GLY A 149 3.98 -8.50 -11.57
N ARG A 150 4.12 -9.22 -10.45
CA ARG A 150 3.64 -10.60 -10.24
C ARG A 150 2.32 -10.67 -9.46
N GLY A 151 1.63 -9.55 -9.30
CA GLY A 151 0.32 -9.50 -8.63
C GLY A 151 0.38 -9.44 -7.11
N TRP A 152 1.57 -9.33 -6.51
CA TRP A 152 1.66 -9.01 -5.08
C TRP A 152 1.26 -7.55 -4.85
N ILE A 153 0.37 -7.31 -3.90
CA ILE A 153 -0.09 -5.95 -3.56
C ILE A 153 0.63 -5.50 -2.28
N PRO A 154 1.60 -4.57 -2.38
CA PRO A 154 2.32 -4.04 -1.23
C PRO A 154 1.42 -3.23 -0.30
N PRO A 155 1.82 -3.06 0.97
CA PRO A 155 1.33 -1.95 1.79
C PRO A 155 1.51 -0.62 1.05
N TYR A 156 0.57 0.30 1.20
CA TYR A 156 0.53 1.58 0.46
C TYR A 156 1.85 2.40 0.53
N GLU A 157 2.61 2.24 1.61
CA GLU A 157 3.92 2.85 1.80
C GLU A 157 4.90 2.52 0.66
N VAL A 158 4.86 1.26 0.21
CA VAL A 158 5.71 0.74 -0.84
C VAL A 158 5.18 1.13 -2.21
N LEU A 159 3.85 1.20 -2.39
CA LEU A 159 3.23 1.67 -3.64
C LEU A 159 3.56 3.14 -3.93
N ALA A 160 3.53 4.00 -2.90
CA ALA A 160 3.87 5.41 -3.07
C ALA A 160 5.29 5.60 -3.62
N ASP A 161 6.26 4.85 -3.11
CA ASP A 161 7.66 4.91 -3.54
C ASP A 161 7.90 4.24 -4.91
N LEU A 162 6.93 3.47 -5.42
CA LEU A 162 6.97 2.83 -6.74
C LEU A 162 6.39 3.71 -7.86
N SER A 163 5.65 4.77 -7.51
CA SER A 163 4.84 5.58 -8.44
C SER A 163 5.58 6.75 -9.11
N ASP A 164 6.82 7.02 -8.70
CA ASP A 164 7.60 8.22 -9.04
C ASP A 164 8.51 8.08 -10.30
N ASP A 165 8.19 7.21 -11.26
CA ASP A 165 8.87 7.13 -12.58
C ASP A 165 7.95 7.57 -13.74
#